data_AF-I3T1Q7-F1
#
_entry.id   AF-I3T1Q7-F1
#
_cell.length_a   1.000
_cell.length_b   1.000
_cell.length_c   1.000
_cell.angle_alpha   90.00
_cell.angle_beta   90.00
_cell.angle_gamma   90.00
#
_symmetry.space_group_name_H-M   'P 1'
#
loop_
_entity.id
_entity.type
_entity.pdbx_description
1 polymer ?
#
loop_
_entity_poly.entity_id
_entity_poly.type
_entity_poly.pdbx_seq_one_letter_code
_entity_poly.pdbx_strand_id
1 'polypeptide(L)'
;MRLFISYLLLLLITVATTTSATPTRHRKNYRFPKPCKKLVFYFHDIIYNGHNAKNATAAIVGAPAWGNTTVLTGKNHFGDVVVFDDPITMDNNLHSPPVGRAQGFYIYDKKEIFTAWLGFSFVFNST
;
A
#
# COMPACT_ATOMS: atom_id res chain seq x y z
N MET A 1 26.58 57.41 31.80
CA MET A 1 27.73 56.81 31.07
C MET A 1 28.10 55.41 31.57
N ARG A 2 28.35 55.18 32.88
CA ARG A 2 28.74 53.85 33.41
C ARG A 2 27.71 52.72 33.20
N LEU A 3 26.42 52.99 33.39
CA LEU A 3 25.33 52.02 33.13
C LEU A 3 25.21 51.64 31.65
N PHE A 4 25.46 52.61 30.76
CA PHE A 4 25.39 52.40 29.31
C PHE A 4 26.53 51.51 28.81
N ILE A 5 27.74 51.70 29.36
CA ILE A 5 28.91 50.86 29.08
C ILE A 5 28.70 49.44 29.60
N SER A 6 28.10 49.28 30.79
CA SER A 6 27.78 47.96 31.35
C SER A 6 26.76 47.21 30.50
N TYR A 7 25.74 47.89 29.96
CA TYR A 7 24.73 47.27 29.10
C TYR A 7 25.31 46.88 27.74
N LEU A 8 26.19 47.72 27.19
CA LEU A 8 26.92 47.44 25.96
C LEU A 8 27.88 46.24 26.11
N LEU A 9 28.58 46.14 27.25
CA LEU A 9 29.43 44.98 27.54
C LEU A 9 28.63 43.69 27.69
N LEU A 10 27.47 43.72 28.36
CA LEU A 10 26.60 42.54 28.47
C LEU A 10 26.09 42.10 27.08
N LEU A 11 25.69 43.05 26.23
CA LEU A 11 25.24 42.78 24.87
C LEU A 11 26.35 42.09 24.04
N LEU A 12 27.59 42.58 24.13
CA LEU A 12 28.73 42.00 23.41
C LEU A 12 29.06 40.57 23.88
N ILE A 13 28.91 40.26 25.17
CA ILE A 13 29.12 38.89 25.70
C ILE A 13 28.04 37.92 25.20
N THR A 14 26.79 38.38 25.08
CA THR A 14 25.70 37.53 24.53
C THR A 14 25.86 37.21 23.05
N VAL A 15 26.48 38.11 22.26
CA VAL A 15 26.77 37.86 20.84
C VAL A 15 27.98 36.93 20.66
N ALA A 16 28.97 36.99 21.56
CA ALA A 16 30.18 36.17 21.46
C ALA A 16 29.96 34.68 21.82
N THR A 17 28.83 34.33 22.44
CA THR A 17 28.56 32.97 22.95
C THR A 17 27.69 32.10 22.04
N THR A 18 27.31 32.58 20.85
CA THR A 18 26.60 31.75 19.87
C THR A 18 27.57 30.85 19.11
N THR A 19 27.99 29.75 19.72
CA THR A 19 28.72 28.68 19.02
C THR A 19 27.73 27.77 18.31
N SER A 20 27.59 27.98 17.00
CA SER A 20 26.87 27.06 16.12
C SER A 20 27.70 25.79 15.95
N ALA A 21 27.46 24.77 16.76
CA ALA A 21 28.00 23.44 16.51
C ALA A 21 27.32 22.87 15.24
N THR A 22 28.01 22.91 14.11
CA THR A 22 27.59 22.18 12.91
C THR A 22 27.73 20.68 13.21
N PRO A 23 26.65 19.90 13.26
CA PRO A 23 26.80 18.46 13.39
C PRO A 23 27.49 18.00 12.11
N THR A 24 28.70 17.47 12.23
CA THR A 24 29.35 16.71 11.17
C THR A 24 28.50 15.47 10.94
N ARG A 25 27.51 15.61 10.06
CA ARG A 25 26.65 14.52 9.61
C ARG A 25 27.54 13.62 8.77
N HIS A 26 28.24 12.70 9.43
CA HIS A 26 28.74 11.50 8.77
C HIS A 26 27.51 10.81 8.18
N ARG A 27 27.22 11.12 6.92
CA ARG A 27 26.25 10.40 6.11
C ARG A 27 26.81 9.00 5.97
N LYS A 28 26.48 8.11 6.91
CA LYS A 28 26.51 6.68 6.64
C LYS A 28 25.61 6.50 5.43
N ASN A 29 26.21 6.25 4.27
CA ASN A 29 25.49 5.84 3.08
C ASN A 29 24.88 4.47 3.40
N TYR A 30 23.72 4.48 4.05
CA TYR A 30 22.85 3.32 4.11
C TYR A 30 22.42 3.03 2.67
N ARG A 31 23.22 2.22 1.97
CA ARG A 31 22.78 1.57 0.74
C ARG A 31 21.67 0.63 1.17
N PHE A 32 20.42 1.04 0.97
CA PHE A 32 19.30 0.13 1.10
C PHE A 32 19.59 -1.11 0.25
N PRO A 33 19.45 -2.32 0.80
CA PRO A 33 19.62 -3.54 0.02
C PRO A 33 18.71 -3.49 -1.21
N LYS A 34 19.28 -3.73 -2.39
CA LYS A 34 18.49 -3.87 -3.62
C LYS A 34 17.86 -5.27 -3.63
N PRO A 35 16.65 -5.44 -4.20
CA PRO A 35 16.05 -6.75 -4.32
C PRO A 35 16.92 -7.67 -5.20
N CYS A 36 17.18 -8.89 -4.73
CA CYS A 36 17.93 -9.89 -5.51
C CYS A 36 17.14 -10.42 -6.71
N LYS A 37 15.81 -10.32 -6.65
CA LYS A 37 14.90 -10.73 -7.71
C LYS A 37 13.73 -9.76 -7.79
N LYS A 38 13.37 -9.37 -9.00
CA LYS A 38 12.17 -8.57 -9.29
C LYS A 38 11.22 -9.44 -10.10
N LEU A 39 10.01 -9.59 -9.60
CA LEU A 39 8.94 -10.32 -10.27
C LEU A 39 7.85 -9.31 -10.66
N VAL A 40 7.36 -9.40 -11.89
CA VAL A 40 6.29 -8.54 -12.41
C VAL A 40 5.29 -9.44 -13.10
N PHE A 41 4.06 -9.44 -12.60
CA PHE A 41 2.95 -10.23 -13.10
C PHE A 41 1.67 -9.39 -13.04
N TYR A 42 0.64 -9.86 -13.72
CA TYR A 42 -0.70 -9.29 -13.72
C TYR A 42 -1.65 -10.36 -13.19
N PHE A 43 -2.29 -10.13 -12.05
CA PHE A 43 -3.37 -11.01 -11.56
C PHE A 43 -4.71 -10.45 -12.00
N HIS A 44 -5.63 -11.31 -12.41
CA HIS A 44 -6.89 -10.92 -13.03
C HIS A 44 -8.08 -11.35 -12.17
N ASP A 45 -8.68 -10.39 -11.47
CA ASP A 45 -9.85 -10.61 -10.64
C ASP A 45 -11.15 -10.54 -11.47
N ILE A 46 -11.92 -11.61 -11.47
CA ILE A 46 -13.19 -11.73 -12.18
C ILE A 46 -14.28 -12.10 -11.18
N ILE A 47 -14.89 -11.08 -10.57
CA ILE A 47 -15.94 -11.25 -9.57
C ILE A 47 -17.19 -11.88 -10.20
N TYR A 48 -17.78 -12.84 -9.49
CA TYR A 48 -19.09 -13.39 -9.83
C TYR A 48 -20.19 -12.32 -9.73
N ASN A 49 -20.95 -12.14 -10.81
CA ASN A 49 -21.98 -11.10 -10.94
C ASN A 49 -23.42 -11.66 -11.01
N GLY A 50 -23.63 -12.93 -10.62
CA GLY A 50 -24.92 -13.61 -10.79
C GLY A 50 -25.05 -14.41 -12.09
N HIS A 51 -24.28 -14.07 -13.13
CA HIS A 51 -24.49 -14.61 -14.49
C HIS A 51 -23.24 -15.22 -15.12
N ASN A 52 -22.06 -15.03 -14.54
CA ASN A 52 -20.76 -15.44 -15.11
C ASN A 52 -20.09 -16.61 -14.35
N ALA A 53 -20.87 -17.53 -13.75
CA ALA A 53 -20.34 -18.60 -12.89
C ALA A 53 -19.25 -19.47 -13.55
N LYS A 54 -19.27 -19.63 -14.88
CA LYS A 54 -18.25 -20.40 -15.62
C LYS A 54 -16.89 -19.70 -15.72
N ASN A 55 -16.88 -18.37 -15.63
CA ASN A 55 -15.70 -17.54 -15.89
C ASN A 55 -15.19 -16.80 -14.65
N ALA A 56 -16.03 -16.68 -13.61
CA ALA A 56 -15.67 -15.99 -12.38
C ALA A 56 -14.51 -16.70 -11.67
N THR A 57 -13.55 -15.91 -11.18
CA THR A 57 -12.39 -16.36 -10.40
C THR A 57 -12.48 -15.88 -8.94
N ALA A 58 -13.44 -15.00 -8.66
CA ALA A 58 -13.69 -14.47 -7.33
C ALA A 58 -15.19 -14.37 -7.02
N ALA A 59 -15.53 -14.29 -5.73
CA ALA A 59 -16.90 -14.16 -5.27
C ALA A 59 -16.97 -13.33 -3.97
N ILE A 60 -18.02 -12.51 -3.87
CA ILE A 60 -18.36 -11.80 -2.62
C ILE A 60 -18.95 -12.84 -1.66
N VAL A 61 -18.27 -13.11 -0.55
CA VAL A 61 -18.69 -14.09 0.47
C VAL A 61 -19.21 -13.45 1.75
N GLY A 62 -18.96 -12.15 1.91
CA GLY A 62 -19.52 -11.34 3.00
C GLY A 62 -19.89 -9.97 2.46
N ALA A 63 -21.02 -9.45 2.93
CA ALA A 63 -21.47 -8.10 2.63
C ALA A 63 -22.21 -7.54 3.85
N PRO A 64 -22.29 -6.21 4.02
CA PRO A 64 -23.16 -5.63 5.05
C PRO A 64 -24.62 -6.06 4.87
N ALA A 65 -25.43 -5.92 5.91
CA ALA A 65 -26.85 -6.32 5.90
C ALA A 65 -27.70 -5.65 4.80
N TRP A 66 -27.24 -4.52 4.24
CA TRP A 66 -27.87 -3.80 3.12
C TRP A 66 -27.25 -4.10 1.75
N GLY A 67 -26.28 -5.01 1.68
CA GLY A 67 -25.54 -5.39 0.47
C GLY A 67 -26.07 -6.67 -0.19
N ASN A 68 -25.37 -7.11 -1.23
CA ASN A 68 -25.63 -8.37 -1.95
C ASN A 68 -24.29 -9.08 -2.25
N THR A 69 -24.31 -10.39 -2.41
CA THR A 69 -23.16 -11.22 -2.78
C THR A 69 -22.96 -11.36 -4.30
N THR A 70 -23.81 -10.75 -5.13
CA THR A 70 -23.66 -10.73 -6.60
C THR A 70 -23.38 -9.33 -7.17
N VAL A 71 -23.53 -8.29 -6.36
CA VAL A 71 -23.29 -6.90 -6.75
C VAL A 71 -22.59 -6.22 -5.59
N LEU A 72 -21.44 -5.61 -5.86
CA LEU A 72 -20.70 -4.87 -4.84
C LEU A 72 -21.58 -3.78 -4.22
N THR A 73 -21.51 -3.67 -2.89
CA THR A 73 -22.30 -2.76 -2.09
C THR A 73 -22.00 -1.30 -2.45
N GLY A 74 -22.99 -0.42 -2.30
CA GLY A 74 -22.75 1.02 -2.37
C GLY A 74 -21.78 1.53 -1.28
N LYS A 75 -21.50 2.84 -1.24
CA LYS A 75 -20.57 3.44 -0.26
C LYS A 75 -19.14 2.88 -0.34
N ASN A 76 -18.57 2.93 -1.55
CA ASN A 76 -17.21 2.42 -1.83
C ASN A 76 -17.02 0.93 -1.48
N HIS A 77 -18.09 0.13 -1.59
CA HIS A 77 -18.11 -1.31 -1.31
C HIS A 77 -17.78 -1.68 0.14
N PHE A 78 -17.85 -0.70 1.05
CA PHE A 78 -17.49 -0.90 2.46
C PHE A 78 -18.12 -2.14 3.06
N GLY A 79 -17.29 -3.03 3.58
CA GLY A 79 -17.68 -4.27 4.25
C GLY A 79 -17.90 -5.45 3.32
N ASP A 80 -17.78 -5.30 2.01
CA ASP A 80 -17.73 -6.44 1.10
C ASP A 80 -16.41 -7.20 1.32
N VAL A 81 -16.53 -8.52 1.45
CA VAL A 81 -15.44 -9.49 1.60
C VAL A 81 -15.46 -10.38 0.38
N VAL A 82 -14.37 -10.41 -0.38
CA VAL A 82 -14.24 -11.18 -1.61
C VAL A 82 -13.15 -12.22 -1.44
N VAL A 83 -13.46 -13.48 -1.75
CA VAL A 83 -12.45 -14.54 -1.90
C VAL A 83 -12.15 -14.72 -3.38
N PHE A 84 -10.89 -15.01 -3.70
CA PHE A 84 -10.43 -15.13 -5.07
C PHE A 84 -9.39 -16.24 -5.24
N ASP A 85 -9.43 -16.85 -6.42
CA ASP A 85 -8.42 -17.75 -6.96
C ASP A 85 -8.14 -17.29 -8.40
N ASP A 86 -7.30 -16.26 -8.53
CA ASP A 86 -7.11 -15.52 -9.78
C ASP A 86 -5.90 -16.03 -10.58
N PRO A 87 -6.01 -16.12 -11.92
CA PRO A 87 -4.85 -16.40 -12.75
C PRO A 87 -3.87 -15.23 -12.72
N ILE A 88 -2.56 -15.54 -12.73
CA ILE A 88 -1.51 -14.54 -12.92
C ILE A 88 -0.77 -14.77 -14.24
N THR A 89 -0.55 -13.72 -15.02
CA THR A 89 0.09 -13.76 -16.35
C THR A 89 1.32 -12.86 -16.40
N MET A 90 2.17 -13.08 -17.41
CA MET A 90 3.40 -12.27 -17.64
C MET A 90 3.11 -10.90 -18.25
N ASP A 91 1.94 -10.73 -18.85
CA ASP A 91 1.47 -9.51 -19.51
C ASP A 91 0.05 -9.15 -19.07
N ASN A 92 -0.44 -7.98 -19.48
CA ASN A 92 -1.78 -7.51 -19.11
C ASN A 92 -2.90 -8.08 -20.00
N ASN A 93 -2.78 -9.34 -20.43
CA ASN A 93 -3.79 -10.03 -21.23
C ASN A 93 -4.34 -11.23 -20.47
N LEU A 94 -5.62 -11.18 -20.07
CA LEU A 94 -6.30 -12.24 -19.34
C LEU A 94 -6.27 -13.60 -20.06
N HIS A 95 -6.19 -13.61 -21.39
CA HIS A 95 -6.18 -14.84 -22.18
C HIS A 95 -4.78 -15.46 -22.34
N SER A 96 -3.73 -14.80 -21.84
CA SER A 96 -2.38 -15.35 -21.85
C SER A 96 -2.28 -16.58 -20.93
N PRO A 97 -1.39 -17.54 -21.23
CA PRO A 97 -1.17 -18.68 -20.35
C PRO A 97 -0.79 -18.23 -18.92
N PRO A 98 -1.47 -18.73 -17.88
CA PRO A 98 -1.15 -18.37 -16.51
C PRO A 98 0.19 -18.99 -16.09
N VAL A 99 1.01 -18.22 -15.37
CA VAL A 99 2.27 -18.69 -14.77
C VAL A 99 2.11 -19.11 -13.29
N GLY A 100 0.90 -18.98 -12.76
CA GLY A 100 0.54 -19.33 -11.40
C GLY A 100 -0.86 -18.81 -11.06
N ARG A 101 -1.15 -18.74 -9.76
CA ARG A 101 -2.40 -18.20 -9.22
C ARG A 101 -2.15 -17.25 -8.05
N ALA A 102 -3.05 -16.29 -7.85
CA ALA A 102 -3.13 -15.50 -6.63
C ALA A 102 -4.36 -15.98 -5.85
N GLN A 103 -4.15 -16.45 -4.62
CA GLN A 103 -5.18 -17.13 -3.83
C GLN A 103 -5.32 -16.48 -2.47
N GLY A 104 -6.52 -16.02 -2.14
CA GLY A 104 -6.77 -15.35 -0.86
C GLY A 104 -8.08 -14.59 -0.85
N PHE A 105 -8.08 -13.44 -0.17
CA PHE A 105 -9.24 -12.59 -0.05
C PHE A 105 -8.87 -11.11 0.05
N TYR A 106 -9.85 -10.26 -0.19
CA TYR A 106 -9.77 -8.83 0.08
C TYR A 106 -11.05 -8.29 0.71
N ILE A 107 -10.91 -7.19 1.43
CA ILE A 107 -12.01 -6.50 2.11
C ILE A 107 -11.93 -5.02 1.78
N TYR A 108 -13.07 -4.42 1.41
CA TYR A 108 -13.17 -2.96 1.28
C TYR A 108 -13.45 -2.33 2.65
N ASP A 109 -12.51 -1.51 3.14
CA ASP A 109 -12.40 -1.16 4.56
C ASP A 109 -12.74 0.30 4.89
N LYS A 110 -13.10 1.13 3.90
CA LYS A 110 -13.51 2.53 4.11
C LYS A 110 -14.80 2.90 3.39
N LYS A 111 -15.58 3.81 3.99
CA LYS A 111 -16.87 4.28 3.43
C LYS A 111 -16.69 5.50 2.53
N GLU A 112 -15.68 6.31 2.80
CA GLU A 112 -15.50 7.63 2.19
C GLU A 112 -14.69 7.56 0.88
N ILE A 113 -13.77 6.60 0.80
CA ILE A 113 -12.90 6.38 -0.35
C ILE A 113 -12.78 4.89 -0.66
N PHE A 114 -12.52 4.56 -1.92
CA PHE A 114 -12.27 3.19 -2.36
C PHE A 114 -10.88 2.74 -1.89
N THR A 115 -10.83 1.83 -0.93
CA THR A 115 -9.61 1.17 -0.44
C THR A 115 -9.88 -0.30 -0.18
N ALA A 116 -8.84 -1.13 -0.30
CA ALA A 116 -8.93 -2.56 -0.02
C ALA A 116 -7.74 -3.01 0.83
N TRP A 117 -8.01 -3.94 1.75
CA TRP A 117 -6.99 -4.72 2.44
C TRP A 117 -6.96 -6.12 1.83
N LEU A 118 -5.77 -6.60 1.46
CA LEU A 118 -5.59 -7.87 0.77
C LEU A 118 -4.75 -8.82 1.64
N GLY A 119 -5.20 -10.07 1.75
CA GLY A 119 -4.45 -11.16 2.34
C GLY A 119 -4.46 -12.37 1.41
N PHE A 120 -3.31 -12.68 0.81
CA PHE A 120 -3.23 -13.72 -0.22
C PHE A 120 -1.81 -14.28 -0.40
N SER A 121 -1.71 -15.37 -1.15
CA SER A 121 -0.46 -15.98 -1.59
C SER A 121 -0.38 -16.05 -3.11
N PHE A 122 0.83 -15.89 -3.66
CA PHE A 122 1.10 -16.30 -5.03
C PHE A 122 1.55 -17.76 -5.05
N VAL A 123 0.83 -18.59 -5.79
CA VAL A 123 1.13 -20.01 -6.01
C VAL A 123 1.66 -20.17 -7.42
N PHE A 124 2.98 -20.34 -7.54
CA PHE A 124 3.64 -20.58 -8.82
C PHE A 124 3.69 -22.09 -9.08
N ASN A 125 3.27 -22.50 -10.26
CA ASN A 125 3.40 -23.89 -10.72
C ASN A 125 4.42 -23.93 -11.86
N SER A 126 5.71 -23.77 -11.52
CA SER A 126 6.81 -23.94 -12.47
C SER A 126 7.35 -25.37 -12.33
N THR A 127 7.07 -26.22 -13.32
CA THR A 127 7.95 -27.36 -13.64
C THR A 127 9.21 -26.88 -14.32
#